data_AF-A0A7X2SWK9-F1
#
_entry.id   AF-A0A7X2SWK9-F1
#
_cell.length_a   1.000
_cell.length_b   1.000
_cell.length_c   1.000
_cell.angle_alpha   90.00
_cell.angle_beta   90.00
_cell.angle_gamma   90.00
#
_symmetry.space_group_name_H-M   'P 1'
#
loop_
_entity.id
_entity.type
_entity.pdbx_description
1 polymer ?
#
loop_
_entity_poly.entity_id
_entity_poly.type
_entity_poly.pdbx_seq_one_letter_code
_entity_poly.pdbx_strand_id
1 'polypeptide(L)'
;MANNRAAKLRLPGNLKDMQWQVLAGPVLILMILSMMVLPLPPFILDLLFTFNIALSIMILLVAMFTQRTLEFAAFPTILLFSTLLRLA
;
A
#
# COMPACT_ATOMS: atom_id res chain seq x y z
N MET A 1 -42.97 -0.57 53.67
CA MET A 1 -41.72 -1.27 54.06
C MET A 1 -41.03 -1.80 52.80
N ALA A 2 -39.76 -1.40 52.62
CA ALA A 2 -38.74 -2.02 51.77
C ALA A 2 -38.97 -2.12 50.25
N ASN A 3 -38.88 -0.97 49.59
CA ASN A 3 -38.27 -0.81 48.27
C ASN A 3 -36.82 -1.36 48.32
N ASN A 4 -36.55 -2.56 47.78
CA ASN A 4 -35.16 -3.03 47.61
C ASN A 4 -34.97 -4.14 46.55
N ARG A 5 -35.86 -4.26 45.55
CA ARG A 5 -35.73 -5.27 44.48
C ARG A 5 -35.48 -4.71 43.08
N ALA A 6 -35.66 -3.40 42.88
CA ALA A 6 -35.44 -2.74 41.58
C ALA A 6 -33.98 -2.30 41.34
N ALA A 7 -33.11 -2.38 42.36
CA ALA A 7 -31.70 -2.00 42.23
C ALA A 7 -30.79 -3.13 41.70
N LYS A 8 -31.29 -4.36 41.55
CA LYS A 8 -30.45 -5.55 41.32
C LYS A 8 -30.27 -5.98 39.85
N LEU A 9 -30.54 -5.16 38.85
CA LEU A 9 -30.42 -5.63 37.45
C LEU A 9 -30.10 -4.56 36.41
N ARG A 10 -29.35 -3.52 36.79
CA ARG A 10 -28.70 -2.67 35.79
C ARG A 10 -27.28 -3.17 35.56
N LEU A 11 -27.19 -4.33 34.90
CA LEU A 11 -25.96 -4.73 34.24
C LEU A 11 -25.69 -3.68 33.14
N PRO A 12 -24.57 -2.94 33.16
CA PRO A 12 -24.19 -2.09 32.05
C PRO A 12 -23.87 -2.97 30.84
N GLY A 13 -24.84 -3.11 29.95
CA GLY A 13 -24.79 -3.94 28.75
C GLY A 13 -23.94 -3.35 27.61
N ASN A 14 -22.75 -2.81 27.91
CA ASN A 14 -21.84 -2.22 26.90
C ASN A 14 -20.48 -2.94 26.76
N LEU A 15 -20.38 -4.19 27.22
CA LEU A 15 -19.18 -5.02 27.02
C LEU A 15 -18.92 -5.32 25.53
N LYS A 16 -19.97 -5.31 24.70
CA LYS A 16 -19.88 -5.61 23.27
C LYS A 16 -19.19 -4.47 22.49
N ASP A 17 -19.51 -3.22 22.79
CA ASP A 17 -18.93 -2.06 22.09
C ASP A 17 -17.46 -1.84 22.44
N MET A 18 -17.09 -2.11 23.70
CA MET A 18 -15.69 -2.08 24.14
C MET A 18 -14.89 -3.25 23.54
N GLN A 19 -15.51 -4.43 23.40
CA GLN A 19 -14.88 -5.60 22.75
C GLN A 19 -14.59 -5.35 21.26
N TRP A 20 -15.49 -4.68 20.52
CA TRP A 20 -15.25 -4.31 19.12
C TRP A 20 -14.11 -3.30 18.96
N GLN A 21 -13.94 -2.35 19.88
CA GLN A 21 -12.80 -1.43 19.87
C GLN A 21 -11.48 -2.14 20.18
N VAL A 22 -11.47 -3.13 21.07
CA VAL A 22 -10.26 -3.91 21.39
C VAL A 22 -9.86 -4.83 20.24
N LEU A 23 -10.82 -5.40 19.51
CA LEU A 23 -10.54 -6.20 18.30
C LEU A 23 -10.08 -5.37 17.10
N ALA A 24 -10.42 -4.08 17.03
CA ALA A 24 -10.04 -3.23 15.91
C ALA A 24 -8.51 -3.14 15.72
N GLY A 25 -7.74 -3.04 16.80
CA GLY A 25 -6.27 -2.96 16.73
C GLY A 25 -5.61 -4.20 16.09
N PRO A 26 -5.82 -5.42 16.64
CA PRO A 26 -5.29 -6.65 16.07
C PRO A 26 -5.74 -6.91 14.63
N VAL A 27 -6.99 -6.60 14.28
CA VAL A 27 -7.51 -6.77 12.91
C VAL A 27 -6.78 -5.84 11.93
N LEU A 28 -6.54 -4.59 12.33
CA LEU A 28 -5.83 -3.60 11.52
C LEU A 28 -4.37 -4.03 11.29
N ILE A 29 -3.71 -4.56 12.34
CA ILE A 29 -2.36 -5.14 12.23
C ILE A 29 -2.36 -6.36 11.30
N LEU A 30 -3.31 -7.28 11.44
CA LEU A 30 -3.44 -8.44 10.56
C LEU A 30 -3.69 -8.07 9.11
N MET A 31 -4.46 -7.01 8.83
CA MET A 31 -4.64 -6.48 7.46
C MET A 31 -3.33 -5.96 6.87
N ILE A 32 -2.57 -5.16 7.64
CA ILE A 32 -1.27 -4.64 7.19
C ILE A 32 -0.30 -5.79 6.94
N LEU A 33 -0.22 -6.76 7.87
CA LEU A 33 0.58 -7.96 7.71
C LEU A 33 0.12 -8.79 6.52
N SER A 34 -1.17 -8.90 6.27
CA SER A 34 -1.71 -9.59 5.10
C SER A 34 -1.29 -8.91 3.80
N MET A 35 -1.13 -7.59 3.75
CA MET A 35 -0.58 -6.90 2.57
C MET A 35 0.93 -7.11 2.42
N MET A 36 1.66 -7.34 3.52
CA MET A 36 3.06 -7.79 3.44
C MET A 36 3.20 -9.26 3.04
N VAL A 37 2.24 -10.11 3.45
CA VAL A 37 2.28 -11.58 3.31
C VAL A 37 1.59 -12.09 2.04
N LEU A 38 0.65 -11.34 1.48
CA LEU A 38 0.20 -11.48 0.08
C LEU A 38 0.91 -10.41 -0.78
N PRO A 39 2.25 -10.48 -0.92
CA PRO A 39 2.96 -9.62 -1.83
C PRO A 39 2.55 -9.98 -3.26
N LEU A 40 2.54 -8.99 -4.15
CA LEU A 40 2.48 -9.23 -5.58
C LEU A 40 3.52 -10.30 -5.99
N PRO A 41 3.22 -11.16 -6.97
CA PRO A 41 4.15 -12.20 -7.41
C PRO A 41 5.51 -11.57 -7.73
N PRO A 42 6.60 -11.93 -7.02
CA PRO A 42 7.89 -11.27 -7.14
C PRO A 42 8.45 -11.31 -8.56
N PHE A 43 8.07 -12.33 -9.35
CA PHE A 43 8.45 -12.46 -10.75
C PHE A 43 8.05 -11.28 -11.65
N ILE A 44 6.81 -10.78 -11.50
CA ILE A 44 6.31 -9.68 -12.32
C ILE A 44 6.96 -8.36 -11.89
N LEU A 45 7.13 -8.19 -10.57
CA LEU A 45 7.76 -7.02 -9.96
C LEU A 45 9.23 -6.91 -10.38
N ASP A 46 9.98 -8.01 -10.33
CA ASP A 46 11.39 -8.04 -10.75
C ASP A 46 11.56 -7.73 -12.25
N LEU A 47 10.64 -8.20 -13.09
CA LEU A 47 10.64 -7.93 -14.53
C LEU A 47 10.37 -6.45 -14.82
N LEU A 48 9.31 -5.88 -14.23
CA LEU A 48 8.94 -4.46 -14.40
C LEU A 48 10.02 -3.53 -13.87
N PHE A 49 10.65 -3.89 -12.75
CA PHE A 49 11.74 -3.14 -12.14
C PHE A 49 13.02 -3.18 -12.98
N THR A 50 13.38 -4.36 -13.48
CA THR A 50 14.55 -4.54 -14.36
C THR A 50 14.34 -3.82 -15.70
N PHE A 51 13.15 -3.91 -16.28
CA PHE A 51 12.78 -3.19 -17.51
C PHE A 51 12.91 -1.67 -17.33
N ASN A 52 12.47 -1.15 -16.18
CA ASN A 52 12.62 0.25 -15.78
C ASN A 52 14.06 0.76 -15.88
N ILE A 53 14.98 -0.01 -15.29
CA ILE A 53 16.40 0.33 -15.18
C ILE A 53 17.07 0.20 -16.54
N ALA A 54 16.80 -0.88 -17.27
CA ALA A 54 17.32 -1.10 -18.61
C ALA A 54 16.93 0.03 -19.57
N LEU A 55 15.65 0.44 -19.55
CA LEU A 55 15.14 1.54 -20.36
C LEU A 55 15.74 2.89 -19.94
N SER A 56 15.91 3.15 -18.64
CA SER A 56 16.55 4.38 -18.16
C SER A 56 18.00 4.50 -18.62
N ILE A 57 18.76 3.40 -18.56
CA ILE A 57 20.15 3.34 -19.04
C ILE A 57 20.20 3.47 -20.57
N MET A 58 19.28 2.82 -21.30
CA MET A 58 19.17 2.95 -22.76
C MET A 58 18.98 4.41 -23.17
N ILE A 59 18.05 5.14 -22.54
CA ILE A 59 17.84 6.56 -22.86
C ILE A 59 19.04 7.41 -22.44
N LEU A 60 19.65 7.13 -21.29
CA LEU A 60 20.86 7.83 -20.84
C LEU A 60 21.99 7.70 -21.88
N LEU A 61 22.20 6.50 -22.42
CA LEU A 61 23.17 6.28 -23.50
C LEU A 61 22.75 7.04 -24.76
N VAL A 62 21.50 6.92 -25.20
CA VAL A 62 20.99 7.64 -26.39
C VAL A 62 21.15 9.15 -26.25
N ALA A 63 20.82 9.74 -25.09
CA ALA A 63 20.95 11.17 -24.82
C ALA A 63 22.41 11.63 -24.74
N MET A 64 23.31 10.78 -24.23
CA MET A 64 24.75 11.09 -24.21
C MET A 64 25.36 11.09 -25.62
N PHE A 65 24.85 10.25 -26.52
CA PHE A 65 25.31 10.17 -27.91
C PHE A 65 24.52 11.06 -28.89
N THR A 66 23.33 11.54 -28.54
CA THR A 66 22.43 12.29 -29.44
C THR A 66 22.30 13.76 -29.03
N GLN A 67 22.67 14.70 -29.92
CA GLN A 67 22.63 16.16 -29.67
C GLN A 67 21.26 16.82 -29.93
N ARG A 68 20.15 16.07 -30.02
CA ARG A 68 18.81 16.62 -30.32
C ARG A 68 17.95 16.76 -29.05
N THR A 69 17.45 17.97 -28.83
CA THR A 69 16.51 18.37 -27.75
C THR A 69 15.18 17.60 -27.70
N LEU A 70 14.85 16.80 -28.72
CA LEU A 70 13.62 15.99 -28.79
C LEU A 70 13.66 14.76 -27.86
N GLU A 71 14.85 14.18 -27.64
CA GLU A 71 15.10 13.07 -26.70
C GLU A 71 14.85 13.49 -25.24
N PHE A 72 15.20 14.75 -24.92
CA PHE A 72 15.00 15.33 -23.59
C PHE A 72 13.53 15.51 -23.21
N ALA A 73 12.64 15.74 -24.17
CA ALA A 73 11.20 15.87 -23.90
C ALA A 73 10.52 14.51 -23.70
N ALA A 74 11.00 13.44 -24.36
CA ALA A 74 10.50 12.09 -24.16
C ALA A 74 10.99 11.47 -22.84
N PHE A 75 12.15 11.89 -22.33
CA PHE A 75 12.78 11.32 -21.14
C PHE A 75 11.91 11.38 -19.86
N PRO A 76 11.33 12.52 -19.44
CA PRO A 76 10.47 12.59 -18.26
C PRO A 76 9.19 11.76 -18.40
N THR A 77 8.60 11.73 -19.59
CA THR A 77 7.37 10.98 -19.87
C THR A 77 7.61 9.49 -19.77
N ILE A 78 8.72 9.02 -20.32
CA ILE A 78 9.08 7.61 -20.24
C ILE A 78 9.45 7.24 -18.80
N LEU A 79 10.20 8.07 -18.07
CA LEU A 79 10.49 7.86 -16.63
C LEU A 79 9.21 7.83 -15.77
N LEU A 80 8.25 8.71 -16.04
CA LEU A 80 6.94 8.71 -15.37
C LEU A 80 6.16 7.42 -15.67
N PHE A 81 6.11 6.99 -16.93
CA PHE A 81 5.46 5.75 -17.30
C PHE A 81 6.13 4.53 -16.64
N SER A 82 7.46 4.53 -16.61
CA SER A 82 8.29 3.55 -15.91
C SER A 82 7.94 3.49 -14.42
N THR A 83 7.93 4.62 -13.73
CA THR A 83 7.64 4.67 -12.29
C THR A 83 6.21 4.25 -11.96
N LEU A 84 5.23 4.55 -12.83
CA LEU A 84 3.85 4.08 -12.70
C LEU A 84 3.71 2.57 -12.90
N LEU A 85 4.45 1.99 -13.85
CA LEU A 85 4.49 0.53 -14.07
C LEU A 85 5.00 -0.28 -12.87
N ARG A 86 5.74 0.36 -11.94
CA ARG A 86 6.16 -0.27 -10.68
C ARG A 86 5.06 -0.23 -9.61
N LEU A 87 4.11 0.69 -9.71
CA LEU A 87 3.12 0.99 -8.66
C LEU A 87 1.71 0.44 -8.96
N ALA A 88 1.39 0.21 -10.24
CA ALA A 88 0.14 -0.42 -10.71
C ALA A 88 0.30 -1.94 -10.86
#